data_AF-A0A1M6Z8E6-F1
#
_entry.id   AF-A0A1M6Z8E6-F1
#
_cell.length_a   1.000
_cell.length_b   1.000
_cell.length_c   1.000
_cell.angle_alpha   90.00
_cell.angle_beta   90.00
_cell.angle_gamma   90.00
#
_symmetry.space_group_name_H-M   'P 1'
#
loop_
_entity.id
_entity.type
_entity.pdbx_description
1 polymer ?
#
loop_
_entity_poly.entity_id
_entity_poly.type
_entity_poly.pdbx_seq_one_letter_code
_entity_poly.pdbx_strand_id
1 'polypeptide(L)'
;MDTETPEQKIARLEAENAQLKQDNATAEEAIGDLSEKLSNAEAATPTLVVVTHDKTQYQVLAQQFNYEGTEVKAKDLQKNKEVLAALVKTGSGLLRKV
;
A
#
# COMPACT_ATOMS: atom_id res chain seq x y z
N MET A 1 2.59 18.25 55.42
CA MET A 1 2.57 18.17 53.95
C MET A 1 3.91 18.68 53.50
N ASP A 2 4.85 17.79 53.20
CA ASP A 2 6.14 18.16 52.64
C ASP A 2 5.94 18.64 51.22
N THR A 3 5.92 19.96 51.04
CA THR A 3 5.97 20.60 49.72
C THR A 3 7.38 20.50 49.19
N GLU A 4 7.55 19.92 48.00
CA GLU A 4 8.82 19.91 47.26
C GLU A 4 9.45 21.31 47.25
N THR A 5 10.77 21.40 47.48
CA THR A 5 11.47 22.67 47.33
C THR A 5 11.50 23.09 45.86
N PRO A 6 11.63 24.39 45.56
CA PRO A 6 11.81 24.86 44.20
C PRO A 6 12.94 24.14 43.45
N GLU A 7 14.06 23.83 44.11
CA GLU A 7 15.17 23.11 43.47
C GLU A 7 14.81 21.65 43.16
N GLN A 8 14.09 20.97 44.04
CA GLN A 8 13.60 19.60 43.79
C GLN A 8 12.63 19.56 42.62
N LYS A 9 11.75 20.57 42.53
CA LYS A 9 10.80 20.70 41.43
C LYS A 9 11.51 20.97 40.10
N ILE A 10 12.55 21.81 40.09
CA ILE A 10 13.36 22.08 38.89
C ILE A 10 14.06 20.80 38.43
N ALA A 11 14.75 20.09 39.33
CA ALA A 11 15.45 18.86 39.00
C ALA A 11 14.50 17.77 38.45
N ARG A 12 13.29 17.64 39.01
CA ARG A 12 12.26 16.72 38.51
C ARG A 12 11.80 17.11 37.09
N LEU A 13 11.53 18.39 36.85
CA LEU A 13 11.08 18.89 35.55
C LEU A 13 12.18 18.79 34.47
N GLU A 14 13.45 18.94 34.85
CA GLU A 14 14.58 18.73 33.93
C GLU A 14 14.73 17.26 33.53
N ALA A 15 14.60 16.33 34.49
CA ALA A 15 14.61 14.90 34.21
C ALA A 15 13.42 14.48 33.33
N GLU A 16 12.22 15.00 33.61
CA GLU A 16 11.02 14.73 32.81
C GLU A 16 11.15 15.28 31.39
N ASN A 17 11.71 16.49 31.22
CA ASN A 17 12.00 17.05 29.90
C ASN A 17 13.04 16.24 29.12
N ALA A 18 14.08 15.74 29.78
CA ALA A 18 15.08 14.89 29.14
C ALA A 18 14.46 13.58 28.64
N GLN A 19 13.61 12.95 29.47
CA GLN A 19 12.89 11.74 29.11
C GLN A 19 11.94 11.98 27.93
N LEU A 20 11.12 13.04 27.99
CA LEU A 20 10.17 13.38 26.92
C LEU A 20 10.88 13.67 25.59
N LYS A 21 12.07 14.29 25.63
CA LYS A 21 12.89 14.49 24.41
C LYS A 21 13.39 13.17 23.82
N GLN A 22 13.82 12.24 24.67
CA GLN A 22 14.25 10.92 24.23
C GLN A 22 13.08 10.13 23.63
N ASP A 23 11.93 10.14 24.30
CA ASP A 23 10.72 9.46 23.85
C ASP A 23 10.24 10.02 22.49
N ASN A 24 10.28 11.35 22.32
CA ASN A 24 9.96 11.99 21.05
C ASN A 24 10.93 11.57 19.93
N ALA A 25 12.24 11.55 20.19
CA ALA A 25 13.22 11.13 19.19
C ALA A 25 13.00 9.67 18.74
N THR A 26 12.72 8.78 19.68
CA THR A 26 12.37 7.38 19.38
C THR A 26 11.08 7.26 18.59
N ALA A 27 10.05 8.06 18.93
CA ALA A 27 8.79 8.07 18.20
C ALA A 27 8.97 8.59 16.76
N GLU A 28 9.76 9.64 16.55
CA GLU A 28 10.06 10.19 15.22
C GLU A 28 10.77 9.16 14.33
N GLU A 29 11.76 8.44 14.87
CA GLU A 29 12.45 7.36 14.15
C GLU A 29 11.47 6.24 13.75
N ALA A 30 10.60 5.81 14.67
CA ALA A 30 9.59 4.79 14.39
C ALA A 30 8.57 5.24 13.32
N ILE A 31 8.19 6.52 13.33
CA ILE A 31 7.30 7.10 12.30
C ILE A 31 8.00 7.08 10.94
N GLY A 32 9.28 7.43 10.88
CA GLY A 32 10.07 7.37 9.64
C GLY A 32 10.07 5.97 9.04
N ASP A 33 10.44 4.98 9.84
CA ASP A 33 10.49 3.57 9.45
C ASP A 33 9.13 3.04 8.97
N LEU A 34 8.05 3.36 9.71
CA LEU A 34 6.70 2.92 9.36
C LEU A 34 6.20 3.61 8.10
N SER A 35 6.52 4.89 7.91
CA SER A 35 6.15 5.65 6.71
C SER A 35 6.86 5.08 5.47
N GLU A 36 8.14 4.73 5.59
CA GLU A 36 8.88 4.10 4.50
C GLU A 36 8.30 2.72 4.16
N LYS A 37 8.03 1.89 5.18
CA LYS A 37 7.38 0.58 4.98
C LYS A 37 6.01 0.70 4.33
N LEU A 38 5.21 1.68 4.73
CA LEU A 38 3.90 1.96 4.13
C LEU A 38 4.07 2.36 2.66
N SER A 39 4.92 3.33 2.37
CA SER A 39 5.19 3.79 1.00
C SER A 39 5.66 2.65 0.10
N ASN A 40 6.55 1.79 0.60
CA ASN A 40 7.04 0.62 -0.12
C ASN A 40 5.94 -0.43 -0.35
N ALA A 41 5.07 -0.67 0.64
CA ALA A 41 3.95 -1.61 0.52
C ALA A 41 2.87 -1.10 -0.46
N GLU A 42 2.58 0.19 -0.45
CA GLU A 42 1.65 0.83 -1.39
C GLU A 42 2.20 0.78 -2.82
N ALA A 43 3.49 1.07 -3.02
CA ALA A 43 4.15 0.94 -4.32
C ALA A 43 4.20 -0.52 -4.80
N ALA A 44 4.30 -1.49 -3.88
CA ALA A 44 4.32 -2.91 -4.19
C ALA A 44 2.94 -3.51 -4.47
N THR A 45 1.83 -2.82 -4.16
CA THR A 45 0.49 -3.33 -4.44
C THR A 45 0.15 -3.06 -5.91
N PRO A 46 0.17 -4.08 -6.79
CA PRO A 46 -0.15 -3.85 -8.19
C PRO A 46 -1.60 -3.37 -8.27
N THR A 47 -1.84 -2.26 -8.98
CA THR A 47 -3.21 -1.82 -9.28
C THR A 47 -3.86 -2.89 -10.15
N LEU A 48 -4.67 -3.74 -9.52
CA LEU A 48 -5.35 -4.84 -10.17
C LEU A 48 -6.40 -4.24 -11.12
N VAL A 49 -6.25 -4.49 -12.41
CA VAL A 49 -7.18 -3.95 -13.41
C VAL A 49 -8.43 -4.79 -13.40
N VAL A 50 -9.57 -4.14 -13.16
CA VAL A 50 -10.89 -4.75 -13.31
C VAL A 50 -11.47 -4.33 -14.66
N VAL A 51 -11.95 -5.31 -15.41
CA VAL A 51 -12.61 -5.16 -16.71
C VAL A 51 -13.99 -5.80 -16.66
N THR A 52 -14.93 -5.31 -17.47
CA THR A 52 -16.28 -5.87 -17.52
C THR A 52 -16.55 -6.46 -18.90
N HIS A 53 -17.01 -7.71 -18.93
CA HIS A 53 -17.48 -8.40 -20.14
C HIS A 53 -18.83 -9.06 -19.84
N ASP A 54 -19.84 -8.82 -20.67
CA ASP A 54 -21.20 -9.38 -20.49
C ASP A 54 -21.77 -9.24 -19.08
N LYS A 55 -21.68 -8.04 -18.51
CA LYS A 55 -22.12 -7.67 -17.14
C LYS A 55 -21.39 -8.41 -16.02
N THR A 56 -20.37 -9.20 -16.33
CA THR A 56 -19.51 -9.85 -15.36
C THR A 56 -18.21 -9.07 -15.23
N GLN A 57 -17.77 -8.83 -13.99
CA GLN A 57 -16.49 -8.21 -13.71
C GLN A 57 -15.40 -9.27 -13.62
N TYR A 58 -14.26 -8.98 -14.22
CA TYR A 58 -13.07 -9.82 -14.21
C TYR A 58 -11.88 -8.99 -13.75
N GLN A 59 -11.15 -9.52 -12.79
CA GLN A 59 -9.88 -9.02 -12.34
C GLN A 59 -8.77 -9.64 -13.18
N VAL A 60 -7.95 -8.81 -13.82
CA VAL A 60 -6.79 -9.24 -14.58
C VAL A 60 -5.63 -9.48 -13.60
N LEU A 61 -5.11 -10.71 -13.58
CA LEU A 61 -4.11 -11.15 -12.61
C LEU A 61 -2.67 -10.79 -13.00
N ALA A 62 -2.41 -10.58 -14.29
CA ALA A 62 -1.10 -10.19 -14.80
C ALA A 62 -1.12 -8.73 -15.27
N GLN A 63 -0.05 -7.97 -15.01
CA GLN A 63 0.06 -6.58 -15.49
C GLN A 63 0.23 -6.49 -17.01
N GLN A 64 0.87 -7.49 -17.61
CA GLN A 64 1.06 -7.65 -19.05
C GLN A 64 1.21 -9.13 -19.39
N PHE A 65 0.86 -9.50 -20.61
CA PHE A 65 0.97 -10.87 -21.12
C PHE A 65 1.12 -10.85 -22.64
N ASN A 66 1.63 -11.95 -23.21
CA ASN A 66 1.66 -12.12 -24.65
C ASN A 66 0.35 -12.77 -25.12
N TYR A 67 -0.30 -12.19 -26.11
CA TYR A 67 -1.47 -12.74 -26.78
C TYR A 67 -1.22 -12.71 -28.29
N GLU A 68 -1.22 -13.87 -28.93
CA GLU A 68 -0.98 -14.02 -30.39
C GLU A 68 0.29 -13.31 -30.89
N GLY A 69 1.38 -13.35 -30.10
CA GLY A 69 2.64 -12.71 -30.44
C GLY A 69 2.71 -11.22 -30.09
N THR A 70 1.61 -10.61 -29.64
CA THR A 70 1.55 -9.20 -29.23
C THR A 70 1.61 -9.07 -27.71
N GLU A 71 2.43 -8.13 -27.21
CA GLU A 71 2.41 -7.78 -25.79
C GLU A 71 1.18 -6.91 -25.48
N VAL A 72 0.32 -7.40 -24.59
CA VAL A 72 -0.90 -6.72 -24.15
C VAL A 72 -0.76 -6.34 -22.68
N LYS A 73 -0.97 -5.06 -22.36
CA LYS A 73 -1.03 -4.60 -20.97
C LYS A 73 -2.44 -4.74 -20.43
N ALA A 74 -2.56 -5.07 -19.14
CA ALA A 74 -3.83 -5.25 -18.47
C ALA A 74 -4.74 -4.01 -18.58
N LYS A 75 -4.15 -2.80 -18.51
CA LYS A 75 -4.88 -1.54 -18.64
C LYS A 75 -5.53 -1.37 -20.02
N ASP A 76 -4.96 -1.97 -21.05
CA ASP A 76 -5.46 -1.86 -22.42
C ASP A 76 -6.66 -2.80 -22.68
N LEU A 77 -6.86 -3.83 -21.84
CA LEU A 77 -8.02 -4.73 -21.94
C LEU A 77 -9.36 -4.01 -21.75
N GLN A 78 -9.39 -2.88 -21.05
CA GLN A 78 -10.60 -2.07 -20.93
C GLN A 78 -11.07 -1.52 -22.30
N LYS A 79 -10.12 -1.25 -23.20
CA LYS A 79 -10.38 -0.73 -24.54
C LYS A 79 -10.41 -1.85 -25.59
N ASN A 80 -9.65 -2.93 -25.35
CA ASN A 80 -9.47 -4.01 -26.30
C ASN A 80 -10.44 -5.18 -26.03
N LYS A 81 -11.71 -4.97 -26.40
CA LYS A 81 -12.80 -5.92 -26.14
C LYS A 81 -12.63 -7.26 -26.84
N GLU A 82 -11.93 -7.29 -27.98
CA GLU A 82 -11.68 -8.53 -28.74
C GLU A 82 -10.79 -9.50 -27.95
N VAL A 83 -9.66 -9.01 -27.44
CA VAL A 83 -8.76 -9.80 -26.59
C VAL A 83 -9.46 -10.21 -25.30
N LEU A 84 -10.21 -9.31 -24.66
CA LEU A 84 -10.98 -9.64 -23.47
C LEU A 84 -12.00 -10.75 -23.73
N ALA A 85 -12.77 -10.66 -24.82
CA ALA A 85 -13.75 -11.69 -25.20
C ALA A 85 -13.07 -13.04 -25.47
N ALA A 86 -11.91 -13.04 -26.14
CA ALA A 86 -11.12 -14.24 -26.38
C ALA A 86 -10.62 -14.88 -25.07
N LEU A 87 -10.09 -14.08 -24.14
CA LEU A 87 -9.63 -14.55 -22.82
C LEU A 87 -10.78 -15.13 -21.97
N VAL A 88 -11.96 -14.50 -22.01
CA VAL A 88 -13.15 -15.01 -21.31
C VAL A 88 -13.63 -16.32 -21.96
N LYS A 89 -13.74 -16.34 -23.30
CA LYS A 89 -14.19 -17.51 -24.06
C LYS A 89 -13.27 -18.72 -23.89
N THR A 90 -11.97 -18.50 -23.82
CA THR A 90 -10.97 -19.55 -23.59
C THR A 90 -10.84 -19.98 -22.13
N GLY A 91 -11.51 -19.29 -21.20
CA GLY A 91 -11.37 -19.56 -19.76
C GLY A 91 -9.95 -19.30 -19.26
N SER A 92 -9.31 -18.24 -19.75
CA SER A 92 -7.92 -17.93 -19.43
C SER A 92 -7.70 -17.80 -17.92
N GLY A 93 -6.64 -18.44 -17.41
CA GLY A 93 -6.20 -18.30 -16.03
C GLY A 93 -5.69 -16.89 -15.67
N LEU A 94 -5.61 -15.98 -16.64
CA LEU A 94 -5.27 -14.57 -16.44
C LEU A 94 -6.44 -13.74 -15.90
N LEU A 95 -7.67 -14.26 -15.96
CA LEU A 95 -8.87 -13.58 -15.50
C LEU A 95 -9.47 -14.29 -14.29
N ARG A 96 -9.73 -13.54 -13.23
CA ARG A 96 -10.51 -14.00 -12.08
C ARG A 96 -11.84 -13.29 -12.05
N LYS A 97 -12.95 -14.04 -12.11
CA LYS A 97 -14.29 -13.47 -11.91
C LYS A 97 -14.39 -12.85 -10.51
N VAL A 98 -14.96 -11.65 -10.43
CA VAL A 98 -15.22 -10.92 -9.19
C VAL A 98 -16.72 -10.97 -8.88
#